data_AF-A0A2W1JIV4-F1
#
_entry.id   AF-A0A2W1JIV4-F1
#
_cell.length_a   1.000
_cell.length_b   1.000
_cell.length_c   1.000
_cell.angle_alpha   90.00
_cell.angle_beta   90.00
_cell.angle_gamma   90.00
#
_symmetry.space_group_name_H-M   'P 1'
#
loop_
_entity.id
_entity.type
_entity.pdbx_description
1 polymer ?
#
loop_
_entity_poly.entity_id
_entity_poly.type
_entity_poly.pdbx_seq_one_letter_code
_entity_poly.pdbx_strand_id
1 'polypeptide(L)'
;MAGKTISAYTDTDTADRIESIAKREDRRKAQIAGMALKLFSVLPDEARTAWRKIETFGSPADMEHAIADITRILLNTQHEIATQQVVQEINTESLHALDTEDDLLATAVALTE
;
A
#
# COMPACT_ATOMS: atom_id res chain seq x y z
N MET A 1 5.89 -19.02 11.07
CA MET A 1 6.99 -19.13 10.07
C MET A 1 8.30 -18.82 10.76
N ALA A 2 9.35 -19.61 10.54
CA ALA A 2 10.66 -19.36 11.12
C ALA A 2 11.26 -18.08 10.50
N GLY A 3 11.31 -17.00 11.28
CA GLY A 3 11.95 -15.76 10.87
C GLY A 3 13.46 -15.87 10.98
N LYS A 4 14.18 -15.31 10.01
CA LYS A 4 15.63 -15.07 10.13
C LYS A 4 15.85 -13.66 10.66
N THR A 5 16.69 -13.51 11.67
CA THR A 5 17.04 -12.21 12.25
C THR A 5 18.13 -11.55 11.42
N ILE A 6 17.90 -10.30 11.04
CA ILE A 6 18.90 -9.41 10.43
C ILE A 6 19.11 -8.25 11.39
N SER A 7 20.34 -8.01 11.82
CA SER A 7 20.72 -6.85 12.63
C SER A 7 21.25 -5.74 11.73
N ALA A 8 20.75 -4.52 11.92
CA ALA A 8 21.21 -3.33 11.21
C ALA A 8 21.39 -2.17 12.20
N TYR A 9 22.36 -1.30 11.91
CA TYR A 9 22.56 -0.05 12.63
C TYR A 9 21.78 1.07 11.93
N THR A 10 21.19 1.97 12.72
CA THR A 10 20.48 3.16 12.23
C THR A 10 20.70 4.31 13.21
N ASP A 11 20.55 5.55 12.76
CA ASP A 11 20.57 6.74 13.61
C ASP A 11 19.35 6.80 14.55
N THR A 12 19.47 7.62 15.59
CA THR A 12 18.43 7.81 16.62
C THR A 12 17.13 8.32 16.03
N ASP A 13 17.18 9.27 15.08
CA ASP A 13 15.97 9.89 14.52
C ASP A 13 15.15 8.85 13.75
N THR A 14 15.80 8.01 12.96
CA THR A 14 15.15 6.89 12.26
C THR A 14 14.59 5.87 13.26
N ALA A 15 15.30 5.54 14.34
CA ALA A 15 14.82 4.63 15.37
C ALA A 15 13.55 5.16 16.07
N ASP A 16 13.51 6.45 16.38
CA ASP A 16 12.38 7.12 17.02
C ASP A 16 11.16 7.21 16.09
N ARG A 17 11.39 7.43 14.78
CA ARG A 17 10.34 7.36 13.76
C ARG A 17 9.74 5.96 13.67
N ILE A 18 10.57 4.91 13.65
CA ILE A 18 10.11 3.52 13.64
C ILE A 18 9.28 3.22 14.91
N GLU A 19 9.72 3.69 16.08
CA GLU A 19 8.96 3.54 17.32
C GLU A 19 7.59 4.21 17.25
N SER A 20 7.54 5.43 16.73
CA SER A 20 6.30 6.20 16.61
C SER A 20 5.30 5.55 15.65
N ILE A 21 5.79 5.04 14.51
CA ILE A 21 4.97 4.30 13.54
C ILE A 21 4.44 3.01 14.17
N ALA A 22 5.32 2.24 14.83
CA ALA A 22 4.96 1.00 15.49
C ALA A 22 3.83 1.19 16.52
N LYS A 23 3.91 2.24 17.34
CA LYS A 23 2.86 2.60 18.31
C LYS A 23 1.54 2.93 17.63
N ARG A 24 1.57 3.76 16.57
CA ARG A 24 0.36 4.19 15.85
C ARG A 24 -0.36 3.04 15.16
N GLU A 25 0.38 2.05 14.67
CA GLU A 25 -0.16 0.91 13.92
C GLU A 25 -0.42 -0.33 14.78
N ASP A 26 -0.24 -0.25 16.10
CA ASP A 26 -0.31 -1.39 17.04
C ASP A 26 0.57 -2.57 16.59
N ARG A 27 1.83 -2.27 16.23
CA ARG A 27 2.81 -3.24 15.73
C ARG A 27 4.10 -3.21 16.54
N ARG A 28 4.87 -4.29 16.47
CA ARG A 28 6.23 -4.32 17.03
C ARG A 28 7.20 -3.59 16.11
N LYS A 29 8.20 -2.89 16.67
CA LYS A 29 9.29 -2.22 15.90
C LYS A 29 9.92 -3.15 14.85
N ALA A 30 10.17 -4.41 15.23
CA ALA A 30 10.74 -5.42 14.33
C ALA A 30 9.84 -5.74 13.12
N GLN A 31 8.51 -5.62 13.24
CA GLN A 31 7.59 -5.80 12.12
C GLN A 31 7.67 -4.61 11.16
N ILE A 32 7.73 -3.38 11.68
CA ILE A 32 7.95 -2.18 10.86
C ILE A 32 9.29 -2.26 10.11
N ALA A 33 10.37 -2.57 10.82
CA ALA A 33 11.69 -2.76 10.22
C ALA A 33 11.69 -3.87 9.16
N GLY A 34 11.03 -5.00 9.44
CA GLY A 34 10.87 -6.09 8.49
C GLY A 34 10.12 -5.69 7.21
N MET A 35 9.07 -4.86 7.33
CA MET A 35 8.34 -4.33 6.17
C MET A 35 9.22 -3.39 5.33
N ALA A 36 9.95 -2.49 5.98
CA ALA A 36 10.88 -1.57 5.29
C ALA A 36 11.99 -2.35 4.57
N LEU A 37 12.59 -3.36 5.22
CA LEU A 37 13.60 -4.22 4.60
C LEU A 37 13.02 -5.01 3.42
N LYS A 38 11.80 -5.54 3.54
CA LYS A 38 11.13 -6.24 2.45
C LYS A 38 10.93 -5.31 1.26
N LEU A 39 10.41 -4.11 1.47
CA LEU A 39 10.23 -3.11 0.41
C LEU A 39 11.57 -2.80 -0.27
N PHE A 40 12.61 -2.49 0.51
CA PHE A 40 13.92 -2.16 -0.06
C PHE A 40 14.53 -3.34 -0.85
N SER A 41 14.31 -4.58 -0.40
CA SER A 41 14.85 -5.79 -1.05
C SER A 41 14.24 -6.10 -2.41
N VAL A 42 13.01 -5.66 -2.66
CA VAL A 42 12.32 -5.90 -3.95
C VAL A 42 12.56 -4.80 -4.98
N LEU A 43 13.10 -3.65 -4.58
CA LEU A 43 13.45 -2.58 -5.51
C LEU A 43 14.53 -3.05 -6.49
N PRO A 44 14.43 -2.74 -7.80
CA PRO A 44 15.50 -3.02 -8.76
C PRO A 44 16.75 -2.19 -8.45
N ASP A 45 17.88 -2.58 -9.05
CA ASP A 45 19.17 -1.96 -8.72
C ASP A 45 19.23 -0.47 -9.08
N GLU A 46 18.59 -0.11 -10.18
CA GLU A 46 18.44 1.26 -10.67
C GLU A 46 17.72 2.12 -9.64
N ALA A 47 16.64 1.62 -9.03
CA ALA A 47 15.87 2.32 -8.02
C ALA A 47 16.67 2.50 -6.71
N ARG A 48 17.37 1.45 -6.25
CA ARG A 48 18.23 1.55 -5.07
C ARG A 48 19.39 2.51 -5.29
N THR A 49 19.97 2.51 -6.48
CA THR A 49 21.05 3.43 -6.86
C THR A 49 20.55 4.87 -6.93
N ALA A 50 19.38 5.10 -7.53
CA ALA A 50 18.76 6.42 -7.57
C ALA A 50 18.45 6.95 -6.17
N TRP A 51 17.87 6.11 -5.30
CA TRP A 51 17.58 6.47 -3.91
C TRP A 51 18.84 6.94 -3.17
N ARG A 52 19.94 6.18 -3.24
CA ARG A 52 21.22 6.56 -2.62
C ARG A 52 21.78 7.87 -3.17
N LYS A 53 21.62 8.13 -4.47
CA LYS A 53 22.07 9.40 -5.08
C LYS A 53 21.25 10.59 -4.55
N ILE A 54 19.93 10.44 -4.42
CA ILE A 54 19.07 11.48 -3.85
C ILE A 54 19.43 11.72 -2.39
N GLU A 55 19.66 10.66 -1.62
CA GLU A 55 20.08 10.77 -0.21
C GLU A 55 21.45 11.46 -0.05
N THR A 56 22.40 11.19 -0.95
CA THR A 56 23.77 11.71 -0.83
C THR A 56 23.93 13.12 -1.40
N PHE A 57 23.25 13.42 -2.51
CA PHE A 57 23.48 14.65 -3.28
C PHE A 57 22.23 15.52 -3.44
N GLY A 58 21.05 14.99 -3.13
CA GLY A 58 19.79 15.72 -3.22
C GLY A 58 19.63 16.70 -2.07
N SER A 59 18.85 17.75 -2.33
CA SER A 59 18.36 18.62 -1.28
C SER A 59 17.22 17.94 -0.49
N PRO A 60 16.87 18.44 0.71
CA PRO A 60 15.68 17.99 1.41
C PRO A 60 14.41 18.06 0.56
N ALA A 61 14.29 19.09 -0.29
CA ALA A 61 13.16 19.24 -1.21
C ALA A 61 13.11 18.14 -2.29
N ASP A 62 14.27 17.68 -2.79
CA ASP A 62 14.33 16.58 -3.75
C ASP A 62 13.88 15.26 -3.11
N MET A 63 14.28 15.02 -1.86
CA MET A 63 13.83 13.86 -1.09
C MET A 63 12.32 13.92 -0.82
N GLU A 64 11.79 15.08 -0.41
CA GLU A 64 10.36 15.28 -0.20
C GLU A 64 9.57 15.05 -1.50
N HIS A 65 10.06 15.54 -2.64
CA HIS A 65 9.44 15.28 -3.94
C HIS A 65 9.43 13.79 -4.28
N ALA A 66 10.55 13.09 -4.09
CA ALA A 66 10.64 11.66 -4.36
C ALA A 66 9.66 10.86 -3.49
N ILE A 67 9.53 11.22 -2.21
CA ILE A 67 8.56 10.60 -1.29
C ILE A 67 7.12 10.88 -1.73
N ALA A 68 6.81 12.10 -2.17
CA ALA A 68 5.47 12.46 -2.66
C ALA A 68 5.10 11.63 -3.91
N ASP A 69 6.04 11.45 -4.84
CA ASP A 69 5.83 10.64 -6.04
C ASP A 69 5.60 9.17 -5.71
N ILE A 70 6.41 8.59 -4.81
CA ILE A 70 6.20 7.21 -4.31
C ILE A 70 4.82 7.07 -3.67
N THR A 71 4.43 8.03 -2.82
CA THR A 71 3.14 8.03 -2.14
C THR A 71 1.98 8.03 -3.14
N ARG A 72 2.04 8.90 -4.15
CA ARG A 72 1.03 8.98 -5.21
C ARG A 72 0.88 7.67 -5.97
N ILE A 73 1.99 7.02 -6.33
CA ILE A 73 1.97 5.72 -7.01
C ILE A 73 1.28 4.66 -6.14
N LEU A 74 1.65 4.59 -4.85
CA LEU A 74 1.06 3.61 -3.92
C LEU A 74 -0.45 3.79 -3.75
N LEU A 75 -0.92 5.03 -3.60
CA LEU A 75 -2.35 5.33 -3.46
C LEU A 75 -3.13 5.00 -4.73
N ASN A 76 -2.58 5.30 -5.90
CA ASN A 76 -3.21 4.96 -7.18
C ASN A 76 -3.32 3.45 -7.35
N THR A 77 -2.24 2.71 -7.10
CA THR A 77 -2.26 1.24 -7.17
C THR A 77 -3.23 0.64 -6.15
N GLN A 78 -3.31 1.19 -4.93
CA GLN A 78 -4.31 0.74 -3.95
C GLN A 78 -5.74 0.95 -4.47
N HIS A 79 -6.02 2.11 -5.08
CA HIS A 79 -7.33 2.40 -5.65
C HIS A 79 -7.68 1.47 -6.82
N GLU A 80 -6.73 1.16 -7.69
CA GLU A 80 -6.90 0.20 -8.79
C GLU A 80 -7.21 -1.20 -8.27
N ILE A 81 -6.48 -1.68 -7.25
CA ILE A 81 -6.73 -2.98 -6.62
C ILE A 81 -8.14 -3.02 -6.03
N ALA A 82 -8.54 -1.98 -5.29
CA ALA A 82 -9.87 -1.92 -4.69
C ALA A 82 -10.98 -1.91 -5.77
N THR A 83 -10.79 -1.15 -6.84
CA THR A 83 -11.73 -1.12 -7.98
C THR A 83 -11.85 -2.49 -8.64
N GLN A 84 -10.73 -3.19 -8.85
CA GLN A 84 -10.75 -4.54 -9.42
C GLN A 84 -11.47 -5.55 -8.53
N GLN A 85 -11.28 -5.47 -7.21
CA GLN A 85 -11.98 -6.34 -6.25
C GLN A 85 -13.49 -6.10 -6.30
N VAL A 86 -13.92 -4.83 -6.32
CA VAL A 86 -15.35 -4.48 -6.45
C VAL A 86 -15.93 -5.02 -7.76
N VAL A 87 -15.23 -4.89 -8.89
CA VAL A 87 -15.68 -5.44 -10.18
C VAL A 87 -15.78 -6.96 -10.16
N GLN A 88 -14.88 -7.66 -9.45
CA GLN A 88 -14.94 -9.11 -9.30
C GLN A 88 -16.08 -9.57 -8.39
N GLU A 89 -16.44 -8.76 -7.38
CA GLU A 89 -17.54 -9.03 -6.45
C GLU A 89 -18.91 -8.60 -7.00
N ILE A 90 -18.94 -7.64 -7.93
CA ILE A 90 -20.12 -7.34 -8.73
C ILE A 90 -20.39 -8.55 -9.63
N ASN A 91 -21.38 -9.34 -9.25
CA ASN A 91 -21.83 -10.47 -10.03
C ASN A 91 -22.42 -9.97 -11.36
N THR A 92 -21.62 -9.94 -12.42
CA THR A 92 -22.04 -9.45 -13.75
C THR A 92 -23.21 -10.25 -14.32
N GLU A 93 -23.41 -11.51 -13.90
CA GLU A 93 -24.61 -12.28 -14.26
C GLU A 93 -25.91 -11.69 -13.69
N SER A 94 -25.85 -11.04 -12.52
CA SER A 94 -26.99 -10.36 -11.91
C SER A 94 -27.31 -9.00 -12.55
N LEU A 95 -26.34 -8.37 -13.22
CA LEU A 95 -26.56 -7.11 -13.92
C LEU A 95 -27.22 -7.29 -15.29
N HIS A 96 -26.99 -8.42 -15.97
CA HIS A 96 -27.68 -8.76 -17.22
C HIS A 96 -29.16 -9.09 -17.03
N ALA A 97 -29.60 -9.35 -15.80
CA ALA A 97 -30.99 -9.60 -15.44
C ALA A 97 -31.79 -8.32 -15.11
N LEU A 98 -31.17 -7.14 -15.21
CA LEU A 98 -31.73 -5.84 -14.80
C LEU A 98 -31.82 -4.86 -15.98
N ASP A 99 -32.32 -5.35 -17.12
CA ASP A 99 -32.37 -4.57 -18.37
C ASP A 99 -33.54 -3.56 -18.38
N THR A 100 -34.55 -3.76 -17.53
CA THR A 100 -35.71 -2.86 -17.40
C THR A 100 -35.93 -2.38 -15.96
N GLU A 101 -36.63 -1.25 -15.82
CA GLU A 101 -36.97 -0.66 -14.52
C GLU A 101 -37.84 -1.61 -13.66
N ASP A 102 -38.65 -2.45 -14.30
CA ASP A 102 -39.45 -3.48 -13.63
C ASP A 102 -38.58 -4.62 -13.04
N ASP A 103 -37.46 -4.97 -13.69
CA ASP A 103 -36.55 -6.02 -13.20
C ASP A 103 -35.79 -5.60 -11.94
N LEU A 104 -35.44 -4.31 -11.86
CA LEU A 104 -34.86 -3.69 -10.67
C LEU A 104 -35.83 -3.72 -9.49
N LEU A 105 -37.10 -3.39 -9.75
CA LEU A 105 -38.13 -3.41 -8.72
C LEU A 105 -38.39 -4.83 -8.20
N ALA A 106 -38.47 -5.82 -9.09
CA ALA A 106 -38.70 -7.22 -8.74
C ALA A 106 -37.55 -7.81 -7.91
N THR A 107 -36.30 -7.49 -8.27
CA THR A 107 -35.12 -7.95 -7.55
C THR A 107 -35.00 -7.30 -6.16
N ALA A 108 -35.36 -6.02 -6.03
CA ALA A 108 -35.36 -5.31 -4.76
C ALA A 108 -36.37 -5.90 -3.76
N VAL A 109 -37.57 -6.30 -4.22
CA VAL A 109 -38.57 -6.96 -3.37
C VAL A 109 -38.07 -8.31 -2.88
N ALA A 110 -37.51 -9.14 -3.78
CA ALA A 110 -36.99 -10.47 -3.45
C ALA A 110 -35.81 -10.47 -2.46
N LEU A 111 -35.07 -9.36 -2.35
CA LEU A 111 -33.96 -9.20 -1.40
C LEU A 111 -34.42 -8.77 0.01
N THR A 112 -35.68 -8.37 0.16
CA THR A 112 -36.23 -7.83 1.42
C THR A 112 -37.29 -8.72 2.09
N GLU A 113 -37.65 -9.85 1.48
CA GLU A 113 -38.43 -10.94 2.10
C GLU A 113 -37.51 -12.00 2.73
#